data_AF-A0A3C0Y3B7-F1
#
_entry.id   AF-A0A3C0Y3B7-F1
#
_cell.length_a   1.000
_cell.length_b   1.000
_cell.length_c   1.000
_cell.angle_alpha   90.00
_cell.angle_beta   90.00
_cell.angle_gamma   90.00
#
_symmetry.space_group_name_H-M   'P 1'
#
loop_
_entity.id
_entity.type
_entity.pdbx_description
1 polymer ?
#
loop_
_entity_poly.entity_id
_entity_poly.type
_entity_poly.pdbx_seq_one_letter_code
_entity_poly.pdbx_strand_id
1 'polypeptide(L)'
;MQSESFIVGKDASLESSINTMQAKLEALGFHVEERSWLNPIDGIWSVHVRDRDCPLMFTNGKGASKLASLASALGEFFERLSCNYFWNHYYLGQPYAEGGAGRSFVHYPQEQWFAPGAGGAWPRALLTPELQQFYNPKGSIHASTLVDFNSGNMERGICALPYVRQRDEAVIHFPVNVIGNLYVSNGMSAGNTQAEARTQALSEIFERHIKFRIISEGLCLPDVPQDVINRYPRIAAGIQGLRDAGFGILVKDASLGGQYPVMNVTLLNSQDQGCFSSFGAHPRFEIALERALTELLQGRALDALAGFPEPGFDLEEIASSPNIEIHFV
;
A
#
# COMPACT_ATOMS: atom_id res chain seq x y z
N MET A 1 14.64 21.04 26.02
CA MET A 1 13.35 20.95 25.33
C MET A 1 13.60 20.22 24.03
N GLN A 2 13.04 19.03 23.84
CA GLN A 2 13.00 18.43 22.50
C GLN A 2 12.04 19.28 21.66
N SER A 3 12.48 19.67 20.47
CA SER A 3 11.59 20.27 19.47
C SER A 3 10.62 19.18 19.01
N GLU A 4 9.32 19.52 18.92
CA GLU A 4 8.31 18.64 18.35
C GLU A 4 7.84 19.19 17.00
N SER A 5 7.75 18.32 16.01
CA SER A 5 7.35 18.62 14.65
C SER A 5 6.01 17.95 14.35
N PHE A 6 4.99 18.76 14.05
CA PHE A 6 3.66 18.28 13.67
C PHE A 6 3.42 18.51 12.18
N ILE A 7 2.87 17.50 11.50
CA ILE A 7 2.46 17.58 10.10
C ILE A 7 0.95 17.37 9.99
N VAL A 8 0.33 17.93 8.96
CA VAL A 8 -1.13 17.84 8.77
C VAL A 8 -1.54 16.38 8.57
N GLY A 9 -2.66 15.99 9.16
CA GLY A 9 -3.22 14.64 9.03
C GLY A 9 -2.58 13.59 9.93
N LYS A 10 -1.71 13.97 10.86
CA LYS A 10 -1.11 13.09 11.86
C LYS A 10 -1.53 13.48 13.27
N ASP A 11 -1.79 12.47 14.10
CA ASP A 11 -2.32 12.63 15.46
C ASP A 11 -1.20 12.70 16.53
N ALA A 12 0.07 12.66 16.13
CA ALA A 12 1.23 12.80 17.01
C ALA A 12 2.38 13.55 16.30
N SER A 13 3.32 14.05 17.10
CA SER A 13 4.58 14.62 16.58
C SER A 13 5.43 13.53 15.93
N LEU A 14 6.21 13.90 14.90
CA LEU A 14 7.09 12.97 14.20
C LEU A 14 8.08 12.30 15.16
N GLU A 15 8.65 13.08 16.08
CA GLU A 15 9.60 12.61 17.08
C GLU A 15 8.94 11.60 18.03
N SER A 16 7.72 11.88 18.50
CA SER A 16 6.98 10.94 19.35
C SER A 16 6.65 9.64 18.62
N SER A 17 6.18 9.72 17.37
CA SER A 17 5.90 8.56 16.53
C SER A 17 7.15 7.69 16.33
N ILE A 18 8.27 8.30 15.92
CA ILE A 18 9.54 7.60 15.68
C ILE A 18 10.02 6.92 16.96
N ASN A 19 10.13 7.67 18.07
CA ASN A 19 10.62 7.13 19.34
C ASN A 19 9.74 5.98 19.83
N THR A 20 8.41 6.13 19.72
CA THR A 20 7.46 5.09 20.12
C THR A 20 7.61 3.83 19.27
N MET A 21 7.71 3.97 17.95
CA MET A 21 7.85 2.83 17.04
C MET A 21 9.18 2.12 17.22
N GLN A 22 10.30 2.85 17.30
CA GLN A 22 11.62 2.26 17.53
C GLN A 22 11.68 1.52 18.88
N ALA A 23 11.19 2.13 19.96
CA ALA A 23 11.16 1.48 21.27
C ALA A 23 10.32 0.20 21.27
N LYS A 24 9.17 0.19 20.56
CA LYS A 24 8.33 -1.01 20.44
C LYS A 24 8.99 -2.09 19.59
N LEU A 25 9.67 -1.75 18.50
CA LEU A 25 10.40 -2.71 17.67
C LEU A 25 11.53 -3.37 18.46
N GLU A 26 12.33 -2.56 19.17
CA GLU A 26 13.40 -3.07 20.04
C GLU A 26 12.85 -3.98 21.14
N ALA A 27 11.74 -3.59 21.79
CA ALA A 27 11.09 -4.42 22.80
C ALA A 27 10.54 -5.75 22.26
N LEU A 28 10.23 -5.82 20.96
CA LEU A 28 9.82 -7.03 20.26
C LEU A 28 11.02 -7.82 19.70
N GLY A 29 12.25 -7.31 19.84
CA GLY A 29 13.48 -7.94 19.34
C GLY A 29 13.80 -7.67 17.87
N PHE A 30 13.16 -6.67 17.24
CA PHE A 30 13.49 -6.22 15.89
C PHE A 30 14.54 -5.11 15.93
N HIS A 31 15.67 -5.31 15.24
CA HIS A 31 16.79 -4.38 15.22
C HIS A 31 16.79 -3.63 13.88
N VAL A 32 15.81 -2.75 13.70
CA VAL A 32 15.62 -2.01 12.45
C VAL A 32 16.70 -0.94 12.27
N GLU A 33 17.43 -1.01 11.16
CA GLU A 33 18.48 -0.07 10.78
C GLU A 33 18.09 0.76 9.54
N GLU A 34 18.49 2.04 9.55
CA GLU A 34 18.42 2.92 8.37
C GLU A 34 19.57 2.58 7.41
N ARG A 35 19.27 2.36 6.14
CA ARG A 35 20.25 1.87 5.15
C ARG A 35 20.67 2.90 4.13
N SER A 36 19.70 3.57 3.52
CA SER A 36 19.96 4.56 2.48
C SER A 36 18.94 5.66 2.57
N TRP A 37 19.43 6.88 2.36
CA TRP A 37 18.65 8.10 2.37
C TRP A 37 18.78 8.79 1.02
N LEU A 38 17.67 9.29 0.50
CA LEU A 38 17.66 10.12 -0.69
C LEU A 38 16.90 11.42 -0.40
N ASN A 39 17.40 12.50 -0.98
CA ASN A 39 16.77 13.82 -1.03
C ASN A 39 17.05 14.44 -2.41
N PRO A 40 16.48 13.88 -3.50
CA PRO A 40 16.82 14.28 -4.86
C PRO A 40 16.40 15.71 -5.20
N ILE A 41 15.34 16.20 -4.55
CA ILE A 41 14.79 17.56 -4.67
C ILE A 41 14.43 18.04 -3.27
N ASP A 42 14.59 19.34 -2.99
CA ASP A 42 14.24 19.90 -1.69
C ASP A 42 12.79 19.58 -1.31
N GLY A 43 12.59 19.16 -0.07
CA GLY A 43 11.29 18.73 0.44
C GLY A 43 10.80 17.38 -0.11
N ILE A 44 11.64 16.55 -0.74
CA ILE A 44 11.27 15.17 -1.12
C ILE A 44 12.32 14.20 -0.58
N TRP A 45 12.00 13.56 0.54
CA TRP A 45 12.86 12.60 1.20
C TRP A 45 12.35 11.17 1.03
N SER A 46 13.27 10.22 0.94
CA SER A 46 12.97 8.81 1.14
C SER A 46 14.06 8.11 1.95
N VAL A 47 13.67 7.03 2.64
CA VAL A 47 14.59 6.17 3.39
C VAL A 47 14.24 4.71 3.19
N HIS A 48 15.27 3.88 3.05
CA HIS A 48 15.16 2.43 3.15
C HIS A 48 15.54 1.99 4.56
N VAL A 49 14.66 1.23 5.21
CA VAL A 49 14.94 0.61 6.52
C VAL A 49 14.78 -0.90 6.42
N ARG A 50 15.53 -1.65 7.21
CA ARG A 50 15.40 -3.11 7.28
C ARG A 50 15.74 -3.63 8.66
N ASP A 51 15.24 -4.81 9.00
CA ASP A 51 15.75 -5.53 10.16
C ASP A 51 17.17 -6.05 9.89
N ARG A 52 18.08 -5.81 10.84
CA ARG A 52 19.48 -6.25 10.75
C ARG A 52 19.58 -7.78 10.75
N ASP A 53 18.75 -8.44 11.55
CA ASP A 53 18.85 -9.87 11.81
C ASP A 53 18.10 -10.70 10.75
N CYS A 54 17.08 -10.12 10.11
CA CYS A 54 16.38 -10.66 8.95
C CYS A 54 16.26 -9.61 7.82
N PRO A 55 17.28 -9.46 6.94
CA PRO A 55 17.27 -8.44 5.89
C PRO A 55 16.15 -8.56 4.85
N LEU A 56 15.40 -9.67 4.82
CA LEU A 56 14.19 -9.82 4.01
C LEU A 56 13.04 -8.92 4.49
N MET A 57 13.07 -8.50 5.76
CA MET A 57 12.09 -7.58 6.34
C MET A 57 12.58 -6.15 6.16
N PHE A 58 12.08 -5.48 5.13
CA PHE A 58 12.42 -4.10 4.83
C PHE A 58 11.20 -3.30 4.37
N THR A 59 11.25 -1.99 4.57
CA THR A 59 10.22 -1.05 4.12
C THR A 59 10.87 0.23 3.63
N ASN A 60 10.09 1.02 2.91
CA ASN A 60 10.54 2.31 2.43
C ASN A 60 9.66 3.41 3.01
N GLY A 61 10.28 4.49 3.44
CA GLY A 61 9.60 5.70 3.86
C GLY A 61 9.72 6.79 2.82
N LYS A 62 8.72 7.67 2.79
CA LYS A 62 8.72 8.89 1.98
C LYS A 62 8.10 10.04 2.77
N GLY A 63 8.52 11.26 2.51
CA GLY A 63 7.89 12.44 3.12
C GLY A 63 8.60 13.75 2.83
N ALA A 64 8.00 14.86 3.28
CA ALA A 64 8.53 16.20 3.03
C ALA A 64 9.75 16.60 3.88
N SER A 65 10.20 15.72 4.79
CA SER A 65 11.37 15.93 5.63
C SER A 65 12.00 14.59 6.00
N LYS A 66 13.25 14.63 6.47
CA LYS A 66 13.94 13.45 6.98
C LYS A 66 13.13 12.73 8.06
N LEU A 67 12.59 13.46 9.05
CA LEU A 67 11.76 12.89 10.12
C LEU A 67 10.46 12.28 9.57
N ALA A 68 9.77 12.96 8.66
CA ALA A 68 8.53 12.45 8.08
C ALA A 68 8.76 11.14 7.31
N SER A 69 9.87 11.07 6.57
CA SER A 69 10.28 9.86 5.85
C SER A 69 10.63 8.71 6.80
N LEU A 70 11.34 8.95 7.91
CA LEU A 70 11.62 7.90 8.89
C LEU A 70 10.33 7.40 9.58
N ALA A 71 9.46 8.32 9.99
CA ALA A 71 8.16 7.95 10.56
C ALA A 71 7.33 7.11 9.58
N SER A 72 7.34 7.47 8.28
CA SER A 72 6.69 6.68 7.23
C SER A 72 7.27 5.27 7.10
N ALA A 73 8.60 5.12 7.09
CA ALA A 73 9.25 3.81 6.94
C ALA A 73 8.94 2.88 8.11
N LEU A 74 9.01 3.41 9.34
CA LEU A 74 8.69 2.66 10.55
C LEU A 74 7.20 2.33 10.64
N GLY A 75 6.32 3.25 10.22
CA GLY A 75 4.89 3.01 10.12
C GLY A 75 4.58 1.87 9.16
N GLU A 76 5.17 1.89 7.96
CA GLU A 76 5.07 0.80 6.99
C GLU A 76 5.62 -0.50 7.58
N PHE A 77 6.71 -0.46 8.35
CA PHE A 77 7.25 -1.67 8.99
C PHE A 77 6.23 -2.29 9.96
N PHE A 78 5.58 -1.49 10.80
CA PHE A 78 4.50 -1.95 11.67
C PHE A 78 3.29 -2.46 10.90
N GLU A 79 2.91 -1.81 9.81
CA GLU A 79 1.85 -2.26 8.91
C GLU A 79 2.14 -3.67 8.38
N ARG A 80 3.31 -3.86 7.74
CA ARG A 80 3.68 -5.15 7.15
C ARG A 80 3.89 -6.23 8.20
N LEU A 81 4.45 -5.88 9.36
CA LEU A 81 4.61 -6.81 10.48
C LEU A 81 3.24 -7.25 11.04
N SER A 82 2.34 -6.30 11.28
CA SER A 82 1.02 -6.57 11.87
C SER A 82 0.10 -7.36 10.95
N CYS A 83 0.32 -7.27 9.63
CA CYS A 83 -0.42 -8.00 8.62
C CYS A 83 0.25 -9.34 8.19
N ASN A 84 1.36 -9.75 8.85
CA ASN A 84 2.20 -10.88 8.45
C ASN A 84 2.70 -10.80 6.99
N TYR A 85 2.71 -9.60 6.38
CA TYR A 85 2.88 -9.44 4.94
C TYR A 85 4.29 -9.78 4.45
N PHE A 86 5.32 -9.58 5.29
CA PHE A 86 6.69 -10.04 5.01
C PHE A 86 6.76 -11.54 4.69
N TRP A 87 5.80 -12.32 5.20
CA TRP A 87 5.76 -13.76 5.06
C TRP A 87 4.75 -14.26 4.03
N ASN A 88 3.96 -13.38 3.40
CA ASN A 88 2.85 -13.74 2.51
C ASN A 88 3.26 -14.68 1.37
N HIS A 89 4.51 -14.59 0.90
CA HIS A 89 5.05 -15.38 -0.21
C HIS A 89 5.83 -16.63 0.23
N TYR A 90 5.75 -17.04 1.50
CA TYR A 90 6.55 -18.14 2.04
C TYR A 90 5.68 -19.22 2.70
N TYR A 91 5.97 -20.47 2.38
CA TYR A 91 5.56 -21.60 3.22
C TYR A 91 6.33 -21.52 4.54
N LEU A 92 5.62 -21.54 5.66
CA LEU A 92 6.23 -21.34 6.97
C LEU A 92 6.88 -22.61 7.52
N GLY A 93 6.67 -23.76 6.90
CA GLY A 93 7.18 -25.04 7.38
C GLY A 93 6.17 -25.81 8.24
N GLN A 94 6.34 -27.13 8.28
CA GLN A 94 5.42 -28.06 8.93
C GLN A 94 5.16 -27.73 10.41
N PRO A 95 6.18 -27.41 11.24
CA PRO A 95 5.94 -27.06 12.64
C PRO A 95 5.00 -25.87 12.80
N TYR A 96 5.05 -24.90 11.90
CA TYR A 96 4.18 -23.73 11.98
C TYR A 96 2.79 -23.98 11.38
N ALA A 97 2.69 -24.79 10.33
CA ALA A 97 1.44 -25.20 9.70
C ALA A 97 0.55 -26.06 10.60
N GLU A 98 1.16 -26.92 11.43
CA GLU A 98 0.46 -27.84 12.35
C GLU A 98 0.10 -27.20 13.70
N GLY A 99 0.49 -25.94 13.94
CA GLY A 99 0.37 -25.36 15.29
C GLY A 99 1.36 -25.98 16.29
N GLY A 100 2.56 -26.32 15.82
CA GLY A 100 3.71 -26.62 16.66
C GLY A 100 4.39 -25.34 17.19
N ALA A 101 5.53 -25.50 17.88
CA ALA A 101 6.27 -24.41 18.53
C ALA A 101 5.49 -23.63 19.62
N GLY A 102 4.51 -24.30 20.27
CA GLY A 102 3.79 -23.74 21.42
C GLY A 102 2.60 -22.82 21.08
N ARG A 103 2.13 -22.81 19.83
CA ARG A 103 1.00 -21.98 19.37
C ARG A 103 -0.05 -22.80 18.63
N SER A 104 -1.33 -22.53 18.82
CA SER A 104 -2.43 -23.26 18.15
C SER A 104 -2.83 -22.68 16.78
N PHE A 105 -2.12 -21.66 16.27
CA PHE A 105 -2.48 -20.89 15.09
C PHE A 105 -1.30 -20.72 14.11
N VAL A 106 -1.60 -20.43 12.85
CA VAL A 106 -0.63 -20.15 11.78
C VAL A 106 -0.40 -18.64 11.63
N HIS A 107 -1.50 -17.88 11.49
CA HIS A 107 -1.52 -16.45 11.19
C HIS A 107 -1.83 -15.62 12.43
N TYR A 108 -2.99 -15.85 13.06
CA TYR A 108 -3.44 -15.11 14.24
C TYR A 108 -4.23 -16.00 15.20
N PRO A 109 -4.21 -15.73 16.52
CA PRO A 109 -4.97 -16.52 17.50
C PRO A 109 -6.48 -16.63 17.22
N GLN A 110 -7.06 -15.61 16.59
CA GLN A 110 -8.48 -15.53 16.24
C GLN A 110 -8.83 -16.12 14.87
N GLU A 111 -7.87 -16.71 14.16
CA GLU A 111 -8.14 -17.40 12.90
C GLU A 111 -9.08 -18.59 13.10
N GLN A 112 -9.81 -18.94 12.05
CA GLN A 112 -10.69 -20.10 12.05
C GLN A 112 -10.36 -21.00 10.86
N TRP A 113 -10.55 -22.30 11.07
CA TRP A 113 -10.26 -23.34 10.09
C TRP A 113 -11.54 -24.02 9.65
N PHE A 114 -11.74 -24.12 8.35
CA PHE A 114 -12.95 -24.67 7.75
C PHE A 114 -12.62 -25.84 6.84
N ALA A 115 -13.21 -27.01 7.14
CA ALA A 115 -13.13 -28.16 6.25
C ALA A 115 -13.97 -27.90 4.97
N PRO A 116 -13.53 -28.37 3.79
CA PRO A 116 -14.33 -28.32 2.57
C PRO A 116 -15.73 -28.92 2.75
N GLY A 117 -16.73 -28.34 2.09
CA GLY A 117 -18.07 -28.89 2.03
C GLY A 117 -18.17 -30.14 1.14
N ALA A 118 -19.37 -30.74 1.10
CA ALA A 118 -19.65 -31.89 0.23
C ALA A 118 -19.30 -31.60 -1.24
N GLY A 119 -18.60 -32.53 -1.89
CA GLY A 119 -18.15 -32.37 -3.28
C GLY A 119 -17.15 -31.23 -3.48
N GLY A 120 -16.52 -30.73 -2.40
CA GLY A 120 -15.58 -29.62 -2.48
C GLY A 120 -16.21 -28.24 -2.50
N ALA A 121 -17.49 -28.13 -2.15
CA ALA A 121 -18.15 -26.84 -2.07
C ALA A 121 -17.51 -25.92 -1.01
N TRP A 122 -17.55 -24.61 -1.24
CA TRP A 122 -17.12 -23.65 -0.24
C TRP A 122 -18.00 -23.74 1.01
N PRO A 123 -17.42 -23.80 2.22
CA PRO A 123 -18.18 -23.75 3.47
C PRO A 123 -19.08 -22.51 3.55
N ARG A 124 -20.34 -22.68 3.96
CA ARG A 124 -21.31 -21.57 4.07
C ARG A 124 -20.89 -20.49 5.08
N ALA A 125 -20.02 -20.84 6.03
CA ALA A 125 -19.51 -19.91 7.04
C ALA A 125 -18.31 -19.08 6.55
N LEU A 126 -17.71 -19.43 5.40
CA LEU A 126 -16.71 -18.58 4.75
C LEU A 126 -17.42 -17.51 3.93
N LEU A 127 -16.98 -16.26 4.07
CA LEU A 127 -17.52 -15.12 3.32
C LEU A 127 -19.04 -14.95 3.50
N THR A 128 -19.63 -13.99 2.79
CA THR A 128 -21.10 -13.86 2.68
C THR A 128 -21.56 -14.47 1.36
N PRO A 129 -22.86 -14.78 1.18
CA PRO A 129 -23.38 -15.25 -0.11
C PRO A 129 -23.02 -14.34 -1.28
N GLU A 130 -23.08 -13.02 -1.06
CA GLU A 130 -22.72 -12.03 -2.09
C GLU A 130 -21.23 -12.10 -2.44
N LEU A 131 -20.35 -12.26 -1.45
CA LEU A 131 -18.92 -12.41 -1.67
C LEU A 131 -18.57 -13.75 -2.32
N GLN A 132 -19.25 -14.84 -1.94
CA GLN A 132 -19.07 -16.13 -2.63
C GLN A 132 -19.48 -16.02 -4.11
N GLN A 133 -20.59 -15.34 -4.41
CA GLN A 133 -21.00 -15.08 -5.79
C GLN A 133 -20.02 -14.17 -6.52
N PHE A 134 -19.41 -13.21 -5.83
CA PHE A 134 -18.41 -12.32 -6.42
C PHE A 134 -17.12 -13.07 -6.82
N TYR A 135 -16.55 -13.89 -5.93
CA TYR A 135 -15.29 -14.60 -6.22
C TYR A 135 -15.48 -15.90 -6.99
N ASN A 136 -16.61 -16.57 -6.84
CA ASN A 136 -16.90 -17.86 -7.46
C ASN A 136 -18.27 -17.84 -8.18
N PRO A 137 -18.46 -16.96 -9.19
CA PRO A 137 -19.77 -16.70 -9.79
C PRO A 137 -20.40 -17.91 -10.47
N LYS A 138 -19.58 -18.88 -10.89
CA LYS A 138 -20.01 -20.13 -11.54
C LYS A 138 -20.07 -21.32 -10.57
N GLY A 139 -19.67 -21.14 -9.31
CA GLY A 139 -19.58 -22.22 -8.33
C GLY A 139 -18.56 -23.30 -8.68
N SER A 140 -17.67 -23.07 -9.65
CA SER A 140 -16.75 -24.07 -10.19
C SER A 140 -15.42 -24.17 -9.44
N ILE A 141 -15.12 -23.23 -8.53
CA ILE A 141 -13.88 -23.24 -7.76
C ILE A 141 -14.03 -24.21 -6.57
N HIS A 142 -13.18 -25.22 -6.53
CA HIS A 142 -13.14 -26.20 -5.44
C HIS A 142 -12.54 -25.57 -4.17
N ALA A 143 -13.11 -25.86 -2.99
CA ALA A 143 -12.72 -25.21 -1.75
C ALA A 143 -11.26 -25.48 -1.34
N SER A 144 -10.66 -26.58 -1.81
CA SER A 144 -9.26 -26.88 -1.58
C SER A 144 -8.29 -25.88 -2.22
N THR A 145 -8.72 -25.10 -3.23
CA THR A 145 -7.89 -24.03 -3.79
C THR A 145 -7.78 -22.82 -2.86
N LEU A 146 -8.63 -22.76 -1.82
CA LEU A 146 -8.61 -21.70 -0.81
C LEU A 146 -7.67 -21.98 0.36
N VAL A 147 -6.98 -23.12 0.37
CA VAL A 147 -5.97 -23.42 1.38
C VAL A 147 -4.85 -22.37 1.24
N ASP A 148 -4.44 -21.80 2.37
CA ASP A 148 -3.45 -20.74 2.40
C ASP A 148 -2.05 -21.30 2.10
N PHE A 149 -1.25 -20.54 1.37
CA PHE A 149 0.10 -20.96 0.99
C PHE A 149 1.03 -21.11 2.21
N ASN A 150 0.85 -20.26 3.22
CA ASN A 150 1.71 -20.22 4.40
C ASN A 150 1.64 -21.52 5.22
N SER A 151 0.45 -22.12 5.36
CA SER A 151 0.27 -23.41 6.00
C SER A 151 0.45 -24.58 5.03
N GLY A 152 0.00 -24.46 3.79
CA GLY A 152 -0.11 -25.58 2.84
C GLY A 152 -0.91 -26.78 3.38
N ASN A 153 -1.69 -26.60 4.46
CA ASN A 153 -2.23 -27.71 5.25
C ASN A 153 -3.63 -28.11 4.76
N MET A 154 -3.65 -28.93 3.71
CA MET A 154 -4.88 -29.42 3.09
C MET A 154 -5.77 -30.23 4.05
N GLU A 155 -5.17 -30.94 5.00
CA GLU A 155 -5.92 -31.75 5.98
C GLU A 155 -6.62 -30.88 7.03
N ARG A 156 -5.94 -29.82 7.49
CA ARG A 156 -6.52 -28.85 8.44
C ARG A 156 -7.59 -27.98 7.79
N GLY A 157 -7.49 -27.74 6.48
CA GLY A 157 -8.49 -27.08 5.66
C GLY A 157 -8.19 -25.62 5.37
N ILE A 158 -9.22 -24.79 5.29
CA ILE A 158 -9.14 -23.40 4.84
C ILE A 158 -8.98 -22.49 6.05
N CYS A 159 -7.82 -21.85 6.18
CA CYS A 159 -7.60 -20.81 7.18
C CYS A 159 -8.30 -19.50 6.75
N ALA A 160 -9.09 -18.92 7.65
CA ALA A 160 -9.78 -17.66 7.41
C ALA A 160 -9.68 -16.72 8.62
N LEU A 161 -9.60 -15.42 8.31
CA LEU A 161 -9.45 -14.34 9.27
C LEU A 161 -10.78 -13.63 9.49
N PRO A 162 -11.11 -13.23 10.73
CA PRO A 162 -12.30 -12.45 11.01
C PRO A 162 -12.12 -10.99 10.58
N TYR A 163 -12.97 -10.52 9.66
CA TYR A 163 -13.11 -9.11 9.28
C TYR A 163 -14.45 -8.57 9.74
N VAL A 164 -14.49 -7.31 10.16
CA VAL A 164 -15.72 -6.64 10.62
C VAL A 164 -16.32 -5.82 9.49
N ARG A 165 -17.51 -6.20 9.05
CA ARG A 165 -18.24 -5.47 8.02
C ARG A 165 -18.86 -4.20 8.60
N GLN A 166 -18.44 -3.05 8.08
CA GLN A 166 -18.74 -1.74 8.70
C GLN A 166 -20.22 -1.32 8.69
N ARG A 167 -21.07 -1.91 7.84
CA ARG A 167 -22.49 -1.50 7.75
C ARG A 167 -23.37 -2.07 8.87
N ASP A 168 -22.93 -3.16 9.49
CA ASP A 168 -23.72 -3.94 10.46
C ASP A 168 -22.88 -4.64 11.54
N GLU A 169 -21.58 -4.38 11.59
CA GLU A 169 -20.62 -4.96 12.54
C GLU A 169 -20.54 -6.49 12.51
N ALA A 170 -21.05 -7.13 11.44
CA ALA A 170 -20.98 -8.58 11.31
C ALA A 170 -19.54 -9.04 11.09
N VAL A 171 -19.13 -10.05 11.85
CA VAL A 171 -17.85 -10.74 11.64
C VAL A 171 -17.98 -11.70 10.46
N ILE A 172 -17.15 -11.50 9.44
CA ILE A 172 -17.08 -12.32 8.23
C ILE A 172 -15.70 -12.98 8.15
N HIS A 173 -15.67 -14.30 7.95
CA HIS A 173 -14.43 -15.05 7.81
C HIS A 173 -13.93 -15.03 6.37
N PHE A 174 -12.83 -14.30 6.15
CA PHE A 174 -12.18 -14.19 4.85
C PHE A 174 -11.03 -15.19 4.72
N PRO A 175 -11.02 -16.08 3.72
CA PRO A 175 -9.90 -17.00 3.50
C PRO A 175 -8.59 -16.24 3.32
N VAL A 176 -7.54 -16.66 4.01
CA VAL A 176 -6.20 -16.05 3.87
C VAL A 176 -5.72 -16.13 2.42
N ASN A 177 -6.02 -17.23 1.72
CA ASN A 177 -5.72 -17.40 0.31
C ASN A 177 -6.32 -16.28 -0.57
N VAL A 178 -7.57 -15.89 -0.32
CA VAL A 178 -8.24 -14.80 -1.07
C VAL A 178 -7.57 -13.46 -0.79
N ILE A 179 -7.24 -13.19 0.48
CA ILE A 179 -6.52 -11.97 0.89
C ILE A 179 -5.16 -11.91 0.20
N GLY A 180 -4.35 -12.96 0.34
CA GLY A 180 -2.98 -12.99 -0.15
C GLY A 180 -2.84 -12.94 -1.67
N ASN A 181 -3.80 -13.49 -2.42
CA ASN A 181 -3.76 -13.49 -3.89
C ASN A 181 -4.39 -12.24 -4.53
N LEU A 182 -5.49 -11.71 -3.97
CA LEU A 182 -6.28 -10.68 -4.66
C LEU A 182 -6.09 -9.27 -4.07
N TYR A 183 -5.75 -9.18 -2.78
CA TYR A 183 -5.66 -7.89 -2.08
C TYR A 183 -4.23 -7.48 -1.81
N VAL A 184 -3.32 -8.44 -1.65
CA VAL A 184 -1.89 -8.21 -1.41
C VAL A 184 -1.70 -7.13 -0.33
N SER A 185 -0.83 -6.14 -0.51
CA SER A 185 -0.64 -5.06 0.48
C SER A 185 -1.67 -3.93 0.41
N ASN A 186 -2.60 -3.95 -0.56
CA ASN A 186 -3.50 -2.82 -0.79
C ASN A 186 -4.51 -2.64 0.36
N GLY A 187 -4.54 -1.44 0.93
CA GLY A 187 -5.46 -1.08 2.02
C GLY A 187 -4.98 -1.51 3.40
N MET A 188 -3.71 -1.95 3.52
CA MET A 188 -3.04 -2.07 4.81
C MET A 188 -2.67 -0.66 5.33
N SER A 189 -2.63 -0.52 6.66
CA SER A 189 -2.19 0.73 7.28
C SER A 189 -1.73 0.54 8.72
N ALA A 190 -0.81 1.40 9.15
CA ALA A 190 -0.53 1.69 10.55
C ALA A 190 -0.56 3.21 10.80
N GLY A 191 -0.83 3.60 12.04
CA GLY A 191 -0.92 5.01 12.42
C GLY A 191 -0.87 5.19 13.93
N ASN A 192 -0.72 6.44 14.37
CA ASN A 192 -0.68 6.78 15.80
C ASN A 192 -2.00 6.46 16.50
N THR A 193 -3.11 6.57 15.78
CA THR A 193 -4.46 6.21 16.23
C THR A 193 -5.14 5.30 15.21
N GLN A 194 -6.22 4.64 15.64
CA GLN A 194 -7.04 3.83 14.74
C GLN A 194 -7.70 4.68 13.63
N ALA A 195 -8.09 5.92 13.93
CA ALA A 195 -8.71 6.81 12.95
C ALA A 195 -7.70 7.28 11.90
N GLU A 196 -6.47 7.60 12.32
CA GLU A 196 -5.38 7.94 11.40
C GLU A 196 -5.08 6.78 10.45
N ALA A 197 -4.88 5.56 10.99
CA ALA A 197 -4.61 4.37 10.20
C ALA A 197 -5.76 4.04 9.22
N ARG A 198 -7.01 4.06 9.69
CA ARG A 198 -8.18 3.79 8.83
C ARG A 198 -8.33 4.85 7.74
N THR A 199 -8.03 6.11 8.02
CA THR A 199 -8.07 7.18 7.01
C THR A 199 -7.05 6.93 5.91
N GLN A 200 -5.82 6.52 6.26
CA GLN A 200 -4.81 6.19 5.25
C GLN A 200 -5.19 4.91 4.47
N ALA A 201 -5.65 3.84 5.14
CA ALA A 201 -6.09 2.62 4.47
C ALA A 201 -7.19 2.88 3.42
N LEU A 202 -8.21 3.65 3.79
CA LEU A 202 -9.30 4.00 2.88
C LEU A 202 -8.85 4.93 1.75
N SER A 203 -7.93 5.86 2.04
CA SER A 203 -7.35 6.72 1.01
C SER A 203 -6.58 5.89 -0.01
N GLU A 204 -5.78 4.93 0.44
CA GLU A 204 -5.05 4.00 -0.42
C GLU A 204 -6.00 3.17 -1.31
N ILE A 205 -7.11 2.67 -0.76
CA ILE A 205 -8.13 1.97 -1.56
C ILE A 205 -8.66 2.88 -2.69
N PHE A 206 -8.97 4.16 -2.39
CA PHE A 206 -9.36 5.12 -3.43
C PHE A 206 -8.24 5.38 -4.43
N GLU A 207 -7.01 5.56 -3.96
CA GLU A 207 -5.83 5.82 -4.79
C GLU A 207 -5.68 4.74 -5.86
N ARG A 208 -5.67 3.46 -5.46
CA ARG A 208 -5.47 2.32 -6.38
C ARG A 208 -6.69 2.11 -7.27
N HIS A 209 -7.90 2.15 -6.70
CA HIS A 209 -9.12 1.98 -7.49
C HIS A 209 -9.24 3.03 -8.60
N ILE A 210 -9.00 4.31 -8.28
CA ILE A 210 -9.14 5.41 -9.23
C ILE A 210 -7.94 5.48 -10.18
N LYS A 211 -6.72 5.16 -9.74
CA LYS A 211 -5.55 4.98 -10.61
C LYS A 211 -5.85 3.97 -11.72
N PHE A 212 -6.31 2.78 -11.36
CA PHE A 212 -6.58 1.72 -12.34
C PHE A 212 -7.72 2.09 -13.28
N ARG A 213 -8.76 2.73 -12.76
CA ARG A 213 -9.86 3.25 -13.59
C ARG A 213 -9.38 4.29 -14.61
N ILE A 214 -8.56 5.25 -14.18
CA ILE A 214 -8.02 6.30 -15.05
C ILE A 214 -7.17 5.70 -16.16
N ILE A 215 -6.30 4.74 -15.82
CA ILE A 215 -5.43 4.07 -16.79
C ILE A 215 -6.27 3.21 -17.74
N SER A 216 -7.10 2.30 -17.23
CA SER A 216 -7.84 1.35 -18.06
C SER A 216 -8.90 1.98 -18.95
N GLU A 217 -9.53 3.07 -18.52
CA GLU A 217 -10.51 3.81 -19.33
C GLU A 217 -9.85 4.89 -20.22
N GLY A 218 -8.52 5.08 -20.14
CA GLY A 218 -7.80 6.09 -20.92
C GLY A 218 -8.27 7.52 -20.65
N LEU A 219 -8.57 7.85 -19.39
CA LEU A 219 -9.23 9.11 -19.04
C LEU A 219 -8.27 10.31 -19.15
N CYS A 220 -8.73 11.37 -19.84
CA CYS A 220 -8.04 12.65 -19.85
C CYS A 220 -8.41 13.47 -18.61
N LEU A 221 -7.42 13.72 -17.75
CA LEU A 221 -7.62 14.46 -16.50
C LEU A 221 -7.43 15.98 -16.69
N PRO A 222 -8.23 16.81 -16.00
CA PRO A 222 -8.04 18.25 -15.98
C PRO A 222 -6.76 18.63 -15.23
N ASP A 223 -6.11 19.72 -15.68
CA ASP A 223 -4.98 20.30 -14.97
C ASP A 223 -5.40 20.93 -13.65
N VAL A 224 -4.53 20.84 -12.65
CA VAL A 224 -4.64 21.66 -11.45
C VAL A 224 -4.14 23.07 -11.80
N PRO A 225 -4.97 24.12 -11.63
CA PRO A 225 -4.54 25.50 -11.89
C PRO A 225 -3.29 25.89 -11.07
N GLN A 226 -2.39 26.66 -11.67
CA GLN A 226 -1.12 27.02 -11.02
C GLN A 226 -1.34 27.85 -9.74
N ASP A 227 -2.35 28.71 -9.70
CA ASP A 227 -2.73 29.47 -8.51
C ASP A 227 -3.19 28.55 -7.36
N VAL A 228 -3.84 27.42 -7.68
CA VAL A 228 -4.19 26.37 -6.71
C VAL A 228 -2.94 25.67 -6.17
N ILE A 229 -1.98 25.33 -7.02
CA ILE A 229 -0.69 24.72 -6.62
C ILE A 229 0.09 25.69 -5.73
N ASN A 230 0.12 26.98 -6.08
CA ASN A 230 0.86 28.02 -5.35
C ASN A 230 0.36 28.25 -3.91
N ARG A 231 -0.82 27.73 -3.55
CA ARG A 231 -1.29 27.69 -2.15
C ARG A 231 -0.43 26.79 -1.27
N TYR A 232 0.40 25.92 -1.86
CA TYR A 232 1.28 24.98 -1.18
C TYR A 232 2.73 25.19 -1.62
N PRO A 233 3.43 26.24 -1.12
CA PRO A 233 4.72 26.67 -1.65
C PRO A 233 5.81 25.61 -1.67
N ARG A 234 5.83 24.70 -0.68
CA ARG A 234 6.80 23.58 -0.63
C ARG A 234 6.59 22.58 -1.77
N ILE A 235 5.33 22.21 -2.01
CA ILE A 235 4.97 21.30 -3.12
C ILE A 235 5.26 21.99 -4.46
N ALA A 236 4.90 23.27 -4.59
CA ALA A 236 5.18 24.07 -5.78
C ALA A 236 6.70 24.13 -6.08
N ALA A 237 7.53 24.31 -5.05
CA ALA A 237 8.99 24.27 -5.18
C ALA A 237 9.50 22.90 -5.62
N GLY A 238 8.97 21.79 -5.08
CA GLY A 238 9.33 20.44 -5.52
C GLY A 238 8.98 20.17 -6.99
N ILE A 239 7.79 20.60 -7.44
CA ILE A 239 7.38 20.54 -8.85
C ILE A 239 8.33 21.37 -9.72
N GLN A 240 8.67 22.58 -9.28
CA GLN A 240 9.59 23.45 -10.02
C GLN A 240 10.99 22.85 -10.10
N GLY A 241 11.51 22.28 -9.01
CA GLY A 241 12.81 21.63 -9.00
C GLY A 241 12.92 20.47 -10.00
N LEU A 242 11.86 19.67 -10.15
CA LEU A 242 11.80 18.63 -11.18
C LEU A 242 11.77 19.20 -12.61
N ARG A 243 11.05 20.31 -12.82
CA ARG A 243 11.04 21.01 -14.10
C ARG A 243 12.40 21.62 -14.44
N ASP A 244 13.07 22.22 -13.46
CA ASP A 244 14.41 22.78 -13.61
C ASP A 244 15.46 21.69 -13.87
N ALA A 245 15.23 20.47 -13.37
CA ALA A 245 16.02 19.29 -13.70
C ALA A 245 15.77 18.72 -15.11
N GLY A 246 14.86 19.32 -15.89
CA GLY A 246 14.61 18.96 -17.30
C GLY A 246 13.45 17.98 -17.51
N PHE A 247 12.70 17.63 -16.47
CA PHE A 247 11.53 16.74 -16.58
C PHE A 247 10.25 17.54 -16.87
N GLY A 248 9.40 17.02 -17.76
CA GLY A 248 8.04 17.52 -17.89
C GLY A 248 7.20 17.04 -16.70
N ILE A 249 6.53 17.95 -15.98
CA ILE A 249 5.70 17.59 -14.82
C ILE A 249 4.27 18.08 -15.04
N LEU A 250 3.36 17.12 -15.18
CA LEU A 250 1.92 17.32 -15.26
C LEU A 250 1.30 17.09 -13.88
N VAL A 251 0.47 18.05 -13.42
CA VAL A 251 -0.25 17.95 -12.15
C VAL A 251 -1.74 17.95 -12.45
N LYS A 252 -2.40 16.84 -12.18
CA LYS A 252 -3.76 16.56 -12.62
C LYS A 252 -4.69 16.29 -11.45
N ASP A 253 -5.91 16.82 -11.54
CA ASP A 253 -6.99 16.49 -10.61
C ASP A 253 -7.60 15.14 -11.02
N ALA A 254 -7.36 14.12 -10.19
CA ALA A 254 -7.84 12.75 -10.40
C ALA A 254 -9.12 12.46 -9.61
N SER A 255 -9.82 13.49 -9.12
CA SER A 255 -11.05 13.34 -8.34
C SER A 255 -12.27 12.86 -9.13
N LEU A 256 -12.16 12.82 -10.46
CA LEU A 256 -13.26 12.50 -11.39
C LEU A 256 -14.51 13.35 -11.12
N GLY A 257 -14.31 14.68 -11.11
CA GLY A 257 -15.38 15.64 -10.87
C GLY A 257 -15.70 15.86 -9.39
N GLY A 258 -14.69 15.76 -8.52
CA GLY A 258 -14.84 15.98 -7.07
C GLY A 258 -15.41 14.79 -6.29
N GLN A 259 -15.49 13.61 -6.90
CA GLN A 259 -16.07 12.41 -6.28
C GLN A 259 -15.08 11.67 -5.37
N TYR A 260 -13.79 11.72 -5.71
CA TYR A 260 -12.75 10.95 -5.03
C TYR A 260 -11.59 11.85 -4.56
N PRO A 261 -10.96 11.57 -3.42
CA PRO A 261 -9.89 12.40 -2.87
C PRO A 261 -8.51 12.05 -3.45
N VAL A 262 -8.38 12.02 -4.79
CA VAL A 262 -7.21 11.49 -5.52
C VAL A 262 -6.57 12.57 -6.39
N MET A 263 -5.25 12.64 -6.36
CA MET A 263 -4.40 13.50 -7.19
C MET A 263 -3.47 12.66 -8.05
N ASN A 264 -3.08 13.20 -9.20
CA ASN A 264 -2.09 12.60 -10.08
C ASN A 264 -0.95 13.58 -10.37
N VAL A 265 0.28 13.07 -10.34
CA VAL A 265 1.47 13.77 -10.81
C VAL A 265 2.18 12.85 -11.80
N THR A 266 2.33 13.30 -13.04
CA THR A 266 2.97 12.54 -14.11
C THR A 266 4.28 13.20 -14.51
N LEU A 267 5.35 12.41 -14.52
CA LEU A 267 6.66 12.77 -15.02
C LEU A 267 6.82 12.33 -16.47
N LEU A 268 7.35 13.22 -17.29
CA LEU A 268 7.72 12.99 -18.69
C LEU A 268 9.22 13.22 -18.83
N ASN A 269 9.94 12.21 -19.29
CA ASN A 269 11.36 12.33 -19.58
C ASN A 269 11.55 12.59 -21.07
N SER A 270 12.07 13.78 -21.40
CA SER A 270 12.27 14.22 -22.79
C SER A 270 13.43 13.51 -23.49
N GLN A 271 14.32 12.85 -22.74
CA GLN A 271 15.50 12.18 -23.29
C GLN A 271 15.18 10.81 -23.88
N ASP A 272 14.21 10.09 -23.31
CA ASP A 272 13.84 8.72 -23.69
C ASP A 272 12.34 8.53 -23.96
N GLN A 273 11.55 9.62 -23.88
CA GLN A 273 10.09 9.61 -24.04
C GLN A 273 9.33 8.83 -22.93
N GLY A 274 10.03 8.44 -21.87
CA GLY A 274 9.44 7.69 -20.76
C GLY A 274 8.41 8.52 -19.97
N CYS A 275 7.36 7.84 -19.54
CA CYS A 275 6.28 8.43 -18.75
C CYS A 275 6.10 7.65 -17.44
N PHE A 276 6.06 8.37 -16.31
CA PHE A 276 5.76 7.77 -15.01
C PHE A 276 4.63 8.52 -14.32
N SER A 277 3.49 7.85 -14.18
CA SER A 277 2.25 8.40 -13.63
C SER A 277 2.06 7.97 -12.17
N SER A 278 2.28 8.90 -11.25
CA SER A 278 2.13 8.70 -9.81
C SER A 278 0.78 9.21 -9.31
N PHE A 279 0.21 8.51 -8.32
CA PHE A 279 -1.09 8.84 -7.73
C PHE A 279 -0.95 8.96 -6.22
N GLY A 280 -1.76 9.83 -5.63
CA GLY A 280 -1.81 10.03 -4.18
C GLY A 280 -3.21 10.37 -3.75
N ALA A 281 -3.68 9.76 -2.66
CA ALA A 281 -4.99 10.04 -2.10
C ALA A 281 -4.94 10.45 -0.62
N HIS A 282 -5.80 11.38 -0.25
CA HIS A 282 -6.08 11.78 1.13
C HIS A 282 -7.27 12.75 1.17
N PRO A 283 -8.13 12.77 2.21
CA PRO A 283 -9.24 13.74 2.32
C PRO A 283 -8.81 15.22 2.29
N ARG A 284 -7.53 15.49 2.55
CA ARG A 284 -6.92 16.83 2.42
C ARG A 284 -6.17 16.91 1.09
N PHE A 285 -6.57 17.85 0.25
CA PHE A 285 -5.96 18.09 -1.06
C PHE A 285 -4.42 18.20 -1.00
N GLU A 286 -3.89 18.97 -0.05
CA GLU A 286 -2.45 19.19 0.09
C GLU A 286 -1.67 17.90 0.33
N ILE A 287 -2.25 17.00 1.14
CA ILE A 287 -1.63 15.71 1.47
C ILE A 287 -1.74 14.75 0.29
N ALA A 288 -2.87 14.73 -0.41
CA ALA A 288 -3.04 13.91 -1.60
C ALA A 288 -2.03 14.29 -2.69
N LEU A 289 -1.83 15.60 -2.91
CA LEU A 289 -0.86 16.13 -3.86
C LEU A 289 0.59 15.86 -3.43
N GLU A 290 0.94 16.08 -2.17
CA GLU A 290 2.27 15.78 -1.64
C GLU A 290 2.59 14.28 -1.75
N ARG A 291 1.62 13.40 -1.48
CA ARG A 291 1.77 11.95 -1.62
C ARG A 291 2.01 11.52 -3.06
N ALA A 292 1.27 12.08 -4.02
CA ALA A 292 1.49 11.81 -5.44
C ALA A 292 2.90 12.25 -5.88
N LEU A 293 3.38 13.41 -5.40
CA LEU A 293 4.70 13.91 -5.72
C LEU A 293 5.84 13.11 -5.06
N THR A 294 5.70 12.76 -3.77
CA THR A 294 6.75 12.03 -3.02
C THR A 294 6.86 10.56 -3.43
N GLU A 295 5.76 9.92 -3.84
CA GLU A 295 5.76 8.57 -4.42
C GLU A 295 6.58 8.50 -5.71
N LEU A 296 6.51 9.55 -6.54
CA LEU A 296 7.22 9.64 -7.81
C LEU A 296 8.74 9.41 -7.64
N LEU A 297 9.31 9.91 -6.54
CA LEU A 297 10.75 9.88 -6.26
C LEU A 297 11.15 8.91 -5.14
N GLN A 298 10.22 8.10 -4.61
CA GLN A 298 10.55 7.18 -3.53
C GLN A 298 11.58 6.16 -4.01
N GLY A 299 12.74 6.14 -3.35
CA GLY A 299 13.84 5.23 -3.70
C GLY A 299 14.55 5.55 -5.03
N ARG A 300 14.24 6.67 -5.68
CA ARG A 300 14.79 7.05 -6.99
C ARG A 300 15.56 8.37 -6.90
N ALA A 301 16.84 8.34 -7.24
CA ALA A 301 17.59 9.54 -7.55
C ALA A 301 17.19 10.07 -8.96
N LEU A 302 17.54 11.31 -9.29
CA LEU A 302 17.13 11.93 -10.56
C LEU A 302 17.67 11.19 -11.79
N ASP A 303 18.87 10.63 -11.70
CA ASP A 303 19.50 9.81 -12.75
C ASP A 303 18.85 8.43 -12.90
N ALA A 304 18.05 8.01 -11.92
CA ALA A 304 17.26 6.78 -11.96
C ALA A 304 15.83 6.98 -12.52
N LEU A 305 15.51 8.16 -13.07
CA LEU A 305 14.20 8.49 -13.68
C LEU A 305 14.17 8.29 -15.21
N ALA A 306 15.00 7.38 -15.72
CA ALA A 306 15.06 6.98 -17.12
C ALA A 306 14.58 5.52 -17.30
N GLY A 307 14.21 5.17 -18.53
CA GLY A 307 13.82 3.81 -18.91
C GLY A 307 12.38 3.43 -18.57
N PHE A 308 11.53 4.41 -18.22
CA PHE A 308 10.09 4.17 -18.13
C PHE A 308 9.49 3.98 -19.53
N PRO A 309 8.39 3.20 -19.67
CA PRO A 309 7.71 3.04 -20.96
C PRO A 309 7.21 4.37 -21.52
N GLU A 310 7.22 4.48 -22.85
CA GLU A 310 6.56 5.57 -23.56
C GLU A 310 5.01 5.44 -23.48
N PRO A 311 4.26 6.54 -23.60
CA PRO A 311 2.80 6.47 -23.68
C PRO A 311 2.33 5.66 -24.90
N GLY A 312 1.37 4.75 -24.67
CA GLY A 312 0.74 3.96 -25.74
C GLY A 312 -0.59 4.53 -26.25
N PHE A 313 -1.04 4.02 -27.40
CA PHE A 313 -2.37 4.31 -27.97
C PHE A 313 -3.29 3.08 -28.02
N ASP A 314 -2.77 1.88 -27.73
CA ASP A 314 -3.55 0.65 -27.69
C ASP A 314 -4.31 0.55 -26.35
N LEU A 315 -5.60 0.88 -26.39
CA LEU A 315 -6.45 0.86 -25.20
C LEU A 315 -6.70 -0.56 -24.67
N GLU A 316 -6.59 -1.59 -25.50
CA GLU A 316 -6.75 -2.98 -25.03
C GLU A 316 -5.53 -3.41 -24.22
N GLU A 317 -4.32 -3.09 -24.70
CA GLU A 317 -3.08 -3.32 -23.96
C GLU A 317 -3.06 -2.53 -22.64
N ILE A 318 -3.41 -1.24 -22.70
CA ILE A 318 -3.43 -0.34 -21.52
C ILE A 318 -4.45 -0.84 -20.47
N ALA A 319 -5.62 -1.33 -20.89
CA ALA A 319 -6.65 -1.84 -19.99
C ALA A 319 -6.40 -3.28 -19.51
N SER A 320 -5.39 -3.97 -20.05
CA SER A 320 -5.12 -5.36 -19.74
C SER A 320 -4.74 -5.58 -18.27
N SER A 321 -5.16 -6.70 -17.68
CA SER A 321 -4.82 -7.05 -16.30
C SER A 321 -3.31 -7.06 -16.03
N PRO A 322 -2.46 -7.62 -16.92
CA PRO A 322 -1.01 -7.57 -16.72
C PRO A 322 -0.46 -6.14 -16.61
N ASN A 323 -0.96 -5.20 -17.42
CA ASN A 323 -0.53 -3.80 -17.34
C ASN A 323 -0.96 -3.16 -16.01
N ILE A 324 -2.20 -3.40 -15.58
CA ILE A 324 -2.71 -2.90 -14.30
C ILE A 324 -1.93 -3.47 -13.10
N GLU A 325 -1.58 -4.75 -13.16
CA GLU A 325 -0.73 -5.42 -12.16
C GLU A 325 0.69 -4.85 -12.13
N ILE A 326 1.32 -4.61 -13.29
CA ILE A 326 2.64 -3.95 -13.38
C ILE A 326 2.58 -2.54 -12.79
N HIS A 327 1.50 -1.80 -12.98
CA HIS A 327 1.32 -0.50 -12.35
C HIS A 327 1.10 -0.56 -10.84
N PHE A 328 0.74 -1.72 -10.27
CA PHE A 328 0.66 -1.91 -8.82
C PHE A 328 2.03 -2.17 -8.19
N VAL A 329 2.86 -2.97 -8.87
CA VAL A 329 4.21 -3.39 -8.42
C VAL A 329 5.20 -2.22 -8.48
#